data_AF-A0A7R9UYF3-F1
#
_entry.id   AF-A0A7R9UYF3-F1
#
_cell.length_a   1.000
_cell.length_b   1.000
_cell.length_c   1.000
_cell.angle_alpha   90.00
_cell.angle_beta   90.00
_cell.angle_gamma   90.00
#
_symmetry.space_group_name_H-M   'P 1'
#
loop_
_entity.id
_entity.type
_entity.pdbx_description
1 polymer ?
#
loop_
_entity_poly.entity_id
_entity_poly.type
_entity_poly.pdbx_seq_one_letter_code
_entity_poly.pdbx_strand_id
1 'polypeptide(L)'
;HASSLAGVAPPSRRSQSAPMTWPLPFAQALAVYAAVLGPERLVYGFVYHYTPSFRRLAGLGKSGKADLTIMHTLVSSFKVVQICAVASDLGPKLKWTLPLGALLADDASIARLAVGLALVAFGQLLNVSIYWAIGSVGVHYGHQLGHDVPWCTGWPFTWLSNPQYIGVVLTFWGIYLALAPAWTDVAWFTIPLVISFWYFWSINLLEAGTPRHTLKRRE
;
A
#
# COMPACT_ATOMS: atom_id res chain seq x y z
N HIS A 1 1.53 -53.42 47.24
CA HIS A 1 0.48 -53.25 46.22
C HIS A 1 -0.48 -52.16 46.67
N ALA A 2 -0.52 -51.04 45.96
CA ALA A 2 -1.62 -50.06 45.81
C ALA A 2 -1.04 -48.64 45.69
N SER A 3 -0.62 -48.32 44.46
CA SER A 3 -0.22 -46.99 44.03
C SER A 3 -1.47 -46.11 43.93
N SER A 4 -1.56 -45.07 44.75
CA SER A 4 -2.56 -44.01 44.62
C SER A 4 -2.12 -43.04 43.53
N LEU A 5 -2.68 -43.19 42.33
CA LEU A 5 -2.53 -42.26 41.22
C LEU A 5 -3.33 -41.01 41.53
N ALA A 6 -2.64 -39.97 42.01
CA ALA A 6 -3.17 -38.62 42.12
C ALA A 6 -3.62 -38.15 40.73
N GLY A 7 -4.93 -37.91 40.60
CA GLY A 7 -5.57 -37.43 39.38
C GLY A 7 -5.02 -36.07 38.99
N VAL A 8 -4.28 -36.03 37.87
CA VAL A 8 -3.93 -34.80 37.18
C VAL A 8 -5.22 -34.20 36.62
N ALA A 9 -5.67 -33.09 37.19
CA ALA A 9 -6.81 -32.34 36.68
C ALA A 9 -6.54 -31.93 35.22
N PRO A 10 -7.52 -32.07 34.31
CA PRO A 10 -7.35 -31.64 32.93
C PRO A 10 -7.09 -30.13 32.89
N PRO A 11 -6.22 -29.64 31.98
CA PRO A 11 -5.93 -28.23 31.86
C PRO A 11 -7.24 -27.47 31.63
N SER A 12 -7.49 -26.50 32.50
CA SER A 12 -8.64 -25.59 32.46
C SER A 12 -8.82 -25.08 31.02
N ARG A 13 -10.01 -25.30 30.45
CA ARG A 13 -10.43 -24.71 29.16
C ARG A 13 -10.04 -23.23 29.18
N ARG A 14 -9.12 -22.84 28.30
CA ARG A 14 -8.83 -21.43 28.00
C ARG A 14 -10.16 -20.70 27.91
N SER A 15 -10.31 -19.66 28.72
CA SER A 15 -11.46 -18.77 28.64
C SER A 15 -11.66 -18.39 27.18
N GLN A 16 -12.82 -18.76 26.63
CA GLN A 16 -13.25 -18.27 25.32
C GLN A 16 -13.36 -16.75 25.45
N SER A 17 -12.31 -16.05 25.02
CA SER A 17 -12.35 -14.60 24.86
C SER A 17 -13.54 -14.29 23.95
N ALA A 18 -14.43 -13.41 24.41
CA ALA A 18 -15.62 -13.02 23.67
C ALA A 18 -15.29 -12.73 22.20
N PRO A 19 -16.15 -13.14 21.24
CA PRO A 19 -15.90 -12.90 19.83
C PRO A 19 -15.67 -11.40 19.61
N MET A 20 -14.52 -11.09 19.02
CA MET A 20 -14.07 -9.74 18.73
C MET A 20 -15.13 -8.99 17.92
N THR A 21 -15.84 -8.06 18.53
CA THR A 21 -16.71 -7.13 17.84
C THR A 21 -15.84 -6.01 17.27
N TRP A 22 -15.38 -6.18 16.02
CA TRP A 22 -14.77 -5.09 15.27
C TRP A 22 -15.68 -3.86 15.34
N PRO A 23 -15.13 -2.64 15.51
CA PRO A 23 -15.94 -1.43 15.63
C PRO A 23 -16.82 -1.21 14.39
N LEU A 24 -16.45 -1.83 13.25
CA LEU A 24 -17.24 -1.87 12.02
C LEU A 24 -17.24 -3.30 11.43
N PRO A 25 -18.37 -3.79 10.90
CA PRO A 25 -18.39 -4.95 10.01
C PRO A 25 -17.41 -4.79 8.84
N PHE A 26 -16.78 -5.89 8.42
CA PHE A 26 -15.74 -5.89 7.38
C PHE A 26 -16.13 -5.13 6.10
N ALA A 27 -17.35 -5.32 5.60
CA ALA A 27 -17.86 -4.62 4.43
C ALA A 27 -17.94 -3.09 4.62
N GLN A 28 -18.30 -2.62 5.81
CA GLN A 28 -18.33 -1.19 6.13
C GLN A 28 -16.91 -0.63 6.21
N ALA A 29 -15.97 -1.37 6.81
CA ALA A 29 -14.56 -0.98 6.84
C ALA A 29 -13.98 -0.84 5.42
N LEU A 30 -14.27 -1.78 4.52
CA LEU A 30 -13.88 -1.68 3.10
C LEU A 30 -14.43 -0.40 2.45
N ALA A 31 -15.72 -0.10 2.63
CA ALA A 31 -16.34 1.09 2.05
C ALA A 31 -15.73 2.39 2.61
N VAL A 32 -15.51 2.47 3.92
CA VAL A 32 -14.89 3.63 4.58
C VAL A 32 -13.48 3.85 4.06
N TYR A 33 -12.62 2.82 4.08
CA TYR A 33 -11.25 2.98 3.60
C TYR A 33 -11.17 3.22 2.09
N ALA A 34 -12.08 2.64 1.30
CA ALA A 34 -12.17 2.95 -0.11
C ALA A 34 -12.49 4.45 -0.33
N ALA A 35 -13.45 5.00 0.42
CA ALA A 35 -13.80 6.41 0.35
C ALA A 35 -12.66 7.34 0.84
N VAL A 36 -11.89 6.92 1.84
CA VAL A 36 -10.77 7.70 2.39
C VAL A 36 -9.54 7.68 1.48
N LEU A 37 -9.19 6.53 0.90
CA LEU A 37 -7.98 6.35 0.10
C LEU A 37 -8.18 6.64 -1.40
N GLY A 38 -9.42 6.58 -1.89
CA GLY A 38 -9.76 6.83 -3.29
C GLY A 38 -9.45 8.24 -3.83
N PRO A 39 -9.70 9.33 -3.08
CA PRO A 39 -9.47 10.69 -3.54
C PRO A 39 -8.05 10.94 -4.05
N GLU A 40 -7.03 10.31 -3.46
CA GLU A 40 -5.64 10.39 -3.96
C GLU A 40 -5.57 9.96 -5.44
N ARG A 41 -6.14 8.80 -5.77
CA ARG A 41 -6.10 8.27 -7.14
C ARG A 41 -6.91 9.11 -8.10
N LEU A 42 -8.08 9.59 -7.68
CA LEU A 42 -8.92 10.47 -8.50
C LEU A 42 -8.20 11.78 -8.84
N VAL A 43 -7.50 12.36 -7.86
CA VAL A 43 -6.70 13.58 -8.08
C VAL A 43 -5.54 13.30 -9.03
N TYR A 44 -4.85 12.17 -8.89
CA TYR A 44 -3.77 11.81 -9.83
C TYR A 44 -4.29 11.58 -11.25
N GLY A 45 -5.40 10.85 -11.42
CA GLY A 45 -6.06 10.71 -12.71
C GLY A 45 -6.48 12.06 -13.31
N PHE A 46 -6.98 12.97 -12.48
CA PHE A 46 -7.31 14.34 -12.90
C PHE A 46 -6.06 15.12 -13.35
N VAL A 47 -4.97 15.09 -12.59
CA VAL A 47 -3.70 15.75 -12.97
C VAL A 47 -3.17 15.17 -14.28
N TYR A 48 -3.25 13.85 -14.43
CA TYR A 48 -2.76 13.12 -15.59
C TYR A 48 -3.51 13.49 -16.88
N HIS A 49 -4.84 13.50 -16.86
CA HIS A 49 -5.65 13.79 -18.05
C HIS A 49 -5.93 15.28 -18.28
N TYR A 50 -5.95 16.09 -17.21
CA TYR A 50 -6.40 17.48 -17.25
C TYR A 50 -5.35 18.45 -16.69
N THR A 51 -4.07 18.23 -17.00
CA THR A 51 -2.97 19.09 -16.55
C THR A 51 -3.22 20.59 -16.77
N PRO A 52 -3.75 21.08 -17.92
CA PRO A 52 -4.05 22.51 -18.10
C PRO A 52 -5.11 23.02 -17.11
N SER A 53 -6.13 22.22 -16.83
CA SER A 53 -7.18 22.56 -15.85
C SER A 53 -6.64 22.56 -14.44
N PHE A 54 -5.82 21.56 -14.08
CA PHE A 54 -5.11 21.50 -12.81
C PHE A 54 -4.26 22.75 -12.57
N ARG A 55 -3.46 23.16 -13.56
CA ARG A 55 -2.66 24.40 -13.48
C ARG A 55 -3.53 25.63 -13.24
N ARG A 56 -4.63 25.76 -13.99
CA ARG A 56 -5.56 26.88 -13.83
C ARG A 56 -6.16 26.93 -12.43
N LEU A 57 -6.59 25.79 -11.89
CA LEU A 57 -7.14 25.69 -10.53
C LEU A 57 -6.09 26.00 -9.47
N ALA A 58 -4.85 25.60 -9.70
CA ALA A 58 -3.72 25.88 -8.81
C ALA A 58 -3.17 27.33 -8.95
N GLY A 59 -3.75 28.15 -9.84
CA GLY A 59 -3.25 29.50 -10.11
C GLY A 59 -1.87 29.54 -10.78
N LEU A 60 -1.48 28.44 -11.43
CA LEU A 60 -0.17 28.28 -12.07
C LEU A 60 -0.21 28.74 -13.53
N GLY A 61 0.85 29.45 -13.93
CA GLY A 61 1.08 29.91 -15.30
C GLY A 61 1.67 28.82 -16.20
N LYS A 62 2.79 29.12 -16.87
CA LYS A 62 3.54 28.14 -17.69
C LYS A 62 4.28 27.14 -16.79
N SER A 63 4.58 25.95 -17.33
CA SER A 63 5.33 24.87 -16.67
C SER A 63 6.57 25.41 -15.95
N GLY A 64 6.77 24.99 -14.70
CA GLY A 64 7.89 25.42 -13.90
C GLY A 64 7.98 24.72 -12.55
N LYS A 65 8.93 25.15 -11.72
CA LYS A 65 9.20 24.55 -10.41
C LYS A 65 7.98 24.56 -9.47
N ALA A 66 7.08 25.52 -9.63
CA ALA A 66 5.87 25.64 -8.81
C ALA A 66 4.93 24.44 -8.98
N ASP A 67 4.83 23.87 -10.18
CA ASP A 67 3.99 22.70 -10.47
C ASP A 67 4.44 21.50 -9.62
N LEU A 68 5.76 21.26 -9.59
CA LEU A 68 6.35 20.16 -8.81
C LEU A 68 6.16 20.38 -7.31
N THR A 69 6.31 21.61 -6.81
CA THR A 69 6.09 21.91 -5.40
C THR A 69 4.65 21.59 -4.98
N ILE A 70 3.65 21.98 -5.78
CA ILE A 70 2.25 21.67 -5.50
C ILE A 70 2.01 20.16 -5.54
N MET A 71 2.54 19.46 -6.54
CA MET A 71 2.45 18.00 -6.61
C MET A 71 3.10 17.32 -5.41
N HIS A 72 4.28 17.78 -4.99
CA HIS A 72 4.94 17.28 -3.79
C HIS A 72 4.10 17.49 -2.53
N THR A 73 3.47 18.65 -2.38
CA THR A 73 2.57 18.94 -1.26
C THR A 73 1.34 18.02 -1.30
N LEU A 74 0.72 17.84 -2.46
CA LEU A 74 -0.43 16.93 -2.63
C LEU A 74 -0.05 15.49 -2.28
N VAL A 75 1.03 14.98 -2.86
CA VAL A 75 1.53 13.62 -2.57
C VAL A 75 1.82 13.45 -1.08
N SER A 76 2.52 14.41 -0.46
CA SER A 76 2.83 14.35 0.97
C SER A 76 1.57 14.34 1.83
N SER A 77 0.56 15.14 1.46
CA SER A 77 -0.72 15.22 2.16
C SER A 77 -1.48 13.90 2.08
N PHE A 78 -1.54 13.28 0.89
CA PHE A 78 -2.14 11.96 0.73
C PHE A 78 -1.38 10.86 1.45
N LYS A 79 -0.04 10.95 1.56
CA LYS A 79 0.74 10.01 2.36
C LYS A 79 0.42 10.11 3.85
N VAL A 80 0.17 11.31 4.38
CA VAL A 80 -0.32 11.47 5.76
C VAL A 80 -1.67 10.77 5.93
N VAL A 81 -2.63 11.00 5.02
CA VAL A 81 -3.94 10.32 5.05
C VAL A 81 -3.78 8.80 5.00
N GLN A 82 -2.92 8.30 4.12
CA GLN A 82 -2.65 6.86 3.97
C GLN A 82 -2.04 6.27 5.25
N ILE A 83 -1.07 6.95 5.86
CA ILE A 83 -0.46 6.53 7.14
C ILE A 83 -1.53 6.51 8.24
N CYS A 84 -2.37 7.55 8.32
CA CYS A 84 -3.47 7.61 9.29
C CYS A 84 -4.46 6.45 9.10
N ALA A 85 -4.85 6.14 7.87
CA ALA A 85 -5.75 5.03 7.57
C ALA A 85 -5.15 3.66 7.95
N VAL A 86 -3.85 3.47 7.69
CA VAL A 86 -3.14 2.26 8.08
C VAL A 86 -3.03 2.17 9.60
N ALA A 87 -2.72 3.26 10.29
CA ALA A 87 -2.63 3.30 11.74
C ALA A 87 -3.99 3.05 12.40
N SER A 88 -5.09 3.59 11.85
CA SER A 88 -6.44 3.37 12.37
C SER A 88 -6.92 1.93 12.17
N ASP A 89 -6.48 1.25 11.11
CA ASP A 89 -6.82 -0.14 10.85
C ASP A 89 -5.94 -1.10 11.67
N LEU A 90 -4.62 -0.94 11.55
CA LEU A 90 -3.62 -1.84 12.11
C LEU A 90 -3.41 -1.64 13.62
N GLY A 91 -3.57 -0.41 14.14
CA GLY A 91 -3.35 -0.09 15.55
C GLY A 91 -4.22 -0.94 16.50
N PRO A 92 -5.55 -0.96 16.33
CA PRO A 92 -6.42 -1.86 17.08
C PRO A 92 -6.05 -3.33 16.88
N LYS A 93 -5.82 -3.76 15.63
CA LYS A 93 -5.40 -5.14 15.29
C LYS A 93 -4.18 -5.57 16.10
N LEU A 94 -3.15 -4.72 16.20
CA LEU A 94 -1.94 -5.05 16.95
C LEU A 94 -2.17 -5.08 18.47
N LYS A 95 -2.91 -4.10 19.01
CA LYS A 95 -3.18 -4.00 20.45
C LYS A 95 -3.91 -5.23 21.00
N TRP A 96 -4.81 -5.81 20.21
CA TRP A 96 -5.65 -6.93 20.64
C TRP A 96 -5.06 -8.31 20.35
N THR A 97 -4.11 -8.43 19.41
CA THR A 97 -3.75 -9.73 18.84
C THR A 97 -2.30 -10.16 19.12
N LEU A 98 -1.38 -9.25 19.47
CA LEU A 98 0.05 -9.55 19.40
C LEU A 98 0.86 -9.18 20.65
N PRO A 99 1.08 -10.12 21.58
CA PRO A 99 2.37 -10.20 22.23
C PRO A 99 3.39 -10.63 21.18
N LEU A 100 4.48 -9.87 21.01
CA LEU A 100 5.51 -10.09 19.97
C LEU A 100 6.03 -11.55 19.92
N GLY A 101 6.03 -12.27 21.05
CA GLY A 101 6.40 -13.68 21.13
C GLY A 101 5.47 -14.64 20.37
N ALA A 102 4.23 -14.25 20.06
CA ALA A 102 3.30 -15.04 19.27
C ALA A 102 3.70 -15.13 17.78
N LEU A 103 4.44 -14.14 17.24
CA LEU A 103 4.90 -14.16 15.85
C LEU A 103 5.95 -15.24 15.57
N LEU A 104 6.60 -15.73 16.63
CA LEU A 104 7.65 -16.75 16.56
C LEU A 104 7.23 -18.04 17.27
N ALA A 105 5.93 -18.18 17.59
CA ALA A 105 5.43 -19.29 18.40
C ALA A 105 5.36 -20.62 17.65
N ASP A 106 5.21 -20.58 16.32
CA ASP A 106 5.09 -21.76 15.47
C ASP A 106 5.64 -21.52 14.05
N ASP A 107 5.88 -22.62 13.33
CA ASP A 107 6.42 -22.61 11.96
C ASP A 107 5.54 -21.82 10.98
N ALA A 108 4.21 -21.86 11.16
CA ALA A 108 3.29 -21.13 10.30
C ALA A 108 3.39 -19.62 10.51
N SER A 109 3.67 -19.17 11.73
CA SER A 109 3.93 -17.78 12.09
C SER A 109 5.26 -17.29 11.53
N ILE A 110 6.31 -18.10 11.64
CA ILE A 110 7.62 -17.82 11.03
C ILE A 110 7.51 -17.73 9.51
N ALA A 111 6.79 -18.66 8.86
CA ALA A 111 6.58 -18.64 7.42
C ALA A 111 5.86 -17.35 6.97
N ARG A 112 4.83 -16.92 7.70
CA ARG A 112 4.12 -15.65 7.40
C ARG A 112 5.01 -14.44 7.53
N LEU A 113 5.79 -14.38 8.61
CA LEU A 113 6.75 -13.31 8.82
C LEU A 113 7.77 -13.27 7.69
N ALA A 114 8.34 -14.43 7.32
CA ALA A 114 9.31 -14.53 6.23
C ALA A 114 8.74 -14.08 4.88
N VAL A 115 7.55 -14.58 4.51
CA VAL A 115 6.88 -14.19 3.26
C VAL A 115 6.51 -12.72 3.28
N GLY A 116 5.95 -12.23 4.38
CA GLY A 116 5.56 -10.83 4.52
C GLY A 116 6.75 -9.89 4.41
N LEU A 117 7.86 -10.19 5.09
CA LEU A 117 9.11 -9.43 4.99
C LEU A 117 9.71 -9.46 3.59
N ALA A 118 9.67 -10.61 2.91
CA ALA A 118 10.14 -10.72 1.52
C ALA A 118 9.32 -9.82 0.58
N LEU A 119 7.99 -9.77 0.75
CA LEU A 119 7.12 -8.89 -0.04
C LEU A 119 7.37 -7.41 0.26
N VAL A 120 7.59 -7.04 1.52
CA VAL A 120 7.98 -5.66 1.89
C VAL A 120 9.32 -5.29 1.25
N ALA A 121 10.34 -6.14 1.41
CA ALA A 121 11.67 -5.89 0.87
C ALA A 121 11.64 -5.71 -0.65
N PHE A 122 10.97 -6.62 -1.35
CA PHE A 122 10.84 -6.53 -2.81
C PHE A 122 10.00 -5.33 -3.25
N GLY A 123 8.90 -5.03 -2.55
CA GLY A 123 8.07 -3.88 -2.85
C GLY A 123 8.82 -2.55 -2.67
N GLN A 124 9.61 -2.43 -1.60
CA GLN A 124 10.46 -1.26 -1.37
C GLN A 124 11.61 -1.17 -2.37
N LEU A 125 12.23 -2.29 -2.74
CA LEU A 125 13.25 -2.33 -3.79
C LEU A 125 12.70 -1.76 -5.11
N LEU A 126 11.48 -2.15 -5.51
CA LEU A 126 10.82 -1.59 -6.69
C LEU A 126 10.61 -0.09 -6.58
N ASN A 127 10.10 0.40 -5.44
CA ASN A 127 9.88 1.82 -5.21
C ASN A 127 11.19 2.62 -5.32
N VAL A 128 12.24 2.21 -4.61
CA VAL A 128 13.56 2.86 -4.62
C VAL A 128 14.17 2.86 -6.03
N SER A 129 14.09 1.72 -6.73
CA SER A 129 14.66 1.58 -8.07
C SER A 129 14.08 2.59 -9.07
N ILE A 130 12.82 3.00 -8.90
CA ILE A 130 12.19 4.00 -9.77
C ILE A 130 12.71 5.40 -9.49
N TYR A 131 12.86 5.75 -8.20
CA TYR A 131 13.48 7.02 -7.84
C TYR A 131 14.91 7.11 -8.39
N TRP A 132 15.66 6.01 -8.40
CA TRP A 132 16.98 5.96 -9.05
C TRP A 132 16.91 6.08 -10.57
N ALA A 133 15.93 5.45 -11.21
CA ALA A 133 15.81 5.42 -12.66
C ALA A 133 15.34 6.75 -13.28
N ILE A 134 14.31 7.39 -12.70
CA ILE A 134 13.65 8.58 -13.30
C ILE A 134 13.63 9.81 -12.40
N GLY A 135 14.23 9.71 -11.21
CA GLY A 135 14.29 10.79 -10.23
C GLY A 135 12.95 11.16 -9.61
N SER A 136 12.99 12.07 -8.64
CA SER A 136 11.77 12.58 -7.99
C SER A 136 10.85 13.28 -8.98
N VAL A 137 11.40 14.02 -9.95
CA VAL A 137 10.60 14.71 -10.98
C VAL A 137 9.79 13.72 -11.81
N GLY A 138 10.40 12.62 -12.24
CA GLY A 138 9.68 11.57 -12.99
C GLY A 138 8.58 10.90 -12.18
N VAL A 139 8.84 10.64 -10.89
CA VAL A 139 7.85 10.03 -9.99
C VAL A 139 6.63 10.91 -9.74
N HIS A 140 6.80 12.24 -9.67
CA HIS A 140 5.72 13.17 -9.31
C HIS A 140 5.05 13.79 -10.55
N TYR A 141 4.75 12.97 -11.57
CA TYR A 141 4.07 13.40 -12.80
C TYR A 141 4.82 14.51 -13.58
N GLY A 142 6.14 14.61 -13.42
CA GLY A 142 6.94 15.65 -14.05
C GLY A 142 6.76 15.69 -15.57
N HIS A 143 6.63 14.52 -16.22
CA HIS A 143 6.40 14.45 -17.65
C HIS A 143 5.06 15.10 -18.07
N GLN A 144 3.97 14.77 -17.37
CA GLN A 144 2.64 15.36 -17.62
C GLN A 144 2.66 16.87 -17.35
N LEU A 145 3.44 17.29 -16.36
CA LEU A 145 3.73 18.68 -16.06
C LEU A 145 4.75 19.33 -17.04
N GLY A 146 5.13 18.67 -18.12
CA GLY A 146 5.98 19.25 -19.17
C GLY A 146 7.46 19.40 -18.79
N HIS A 147 7.92 18.73 -17.73
CA HIS A 147 9.33 18.60 -17.43
C HIS A 147 9.98 17.53 -18.32
N ASP A 148 11.27 17.73 -18.62
CA ASP A 148 12.08 16.73 -19.29
C ASP A 148 12.43 15.63 -18.27
N VAL A 149 11.82 14.45 -18.45
CA VAL A 149 12.01 13.28 -17.59
C VAL A 149 12.72 12.21 -18.40
N PRO A 150 13.84 11.64 -17.91
CA PRO A 150 14.55 10.59 -18.63
C PRO A 150 13.66 9.36 -18.79
N TRP A 151 13.54 8.88 -20.01
CA TRP A 151 12.87 7.61 -20.29
C TRP A 151 13.78 6.45 -19.88
N CYS A 152 13.26 5.52 -19.09
CA CYS A 152 14.00 4.35 -18.65
C CYS A 152 13.33 3.08 -19.17
N THR A 153 14.06 2.28 -19.95
CA THR A 153 13.66 0.93 -20.36
C THR A 153 14.35 -0.17 -19.56
N GLY A 154 15.31 0.21 -18.70
CA GLY A 154 16.05 -0.67 -17.81
C GLY A 154 15.22 -1.08 -16.59
N TRP A 155 15.87 -1.76 -15.64
CA TRP A 155 15.24 -2.11 -14.37
C TRP A 155 14.70 -0.86 -13.64
N PRO A 156 13.48 -0.88 -13.05
CA PRO A 156 12.52 -1.99 -12.99
C PRO A 156 11.49 -2.02 -14.13
N PHE A 157 11.62 -1.16 -15.13
CA PHE A 157 10.68 -1.02 -16.26
C PHE A 157 10.83 -2.09 -17.34
N THR A 158 11.89 -2.90 -17.31
CA THR A 158 12.08 -4.05 -18.22
C THR A 158 10.97 -5.09 -18.11
N TRP A 159 10.46 -5.33 -16.90
CA TRP A 159 9.50 -6.40 -16.63
C TRP A 159 8.13 -5.89 -16.22
N LEU A 160 8.05 -4.66 -15.69
CA LEU A 160 6.85 -4.11 -15.10
C LEU A 160 6.52 -2.78 -15.75
N SER A 161 5.26 -2.61 -16.18
CA SER A 161 4.81 -1.31 -16.71
C SER A 161 4.62 -0.26 -15.61
N ASN A 162 4.22 -0.69 -14.40
CA ASN A 162 3.96 0.20 -13.26
C ASN A 162 4.65 -0.34 -11.98
N PRO A 163 6.00 -0.38 -11.93
CA PRO A 163 6.72 -1.00 -10.84
C PRO A 163 6.45 -0.34 -9.49
N GLN A 164 6.14 0.97 -9.45
CA GLN A 164 5.88 1.69 -8.20
C GLN A 164 4.57 1.21 -7.58
N TYR A 165 3.56 1.01 -8.41
CA TYR A 165 2.22 0.65 -7.97
C TYR A 165 2.23 -0.76 -7.42
N ILE A 166 2.92 -1.66 -8.12
CA ILE A 166 3.18 -3.02 -7.65
C ILE A 166 3.98 -2.97 -6.34
N GLY A 167 5.02 -2.14 -6.26
CA GLY A 167 5.84 -1.98 -5.05
C GLY A 167 5.03 -1.57 -3.83
N VAL A 168 4.11 -0.62 -3.98
CA VAL A 168 3.18 -0.20 -2.92
C VAL A 168 2.25 -1.35 -2.51
N VAL A 169 1.60 -2.00 -3.48
CA VAL A 169 0.68 -3.13 -3.20
C VAL A 169 1.39 -4.24 -2.44
N LEU A 170 2.57 -4.67 -2.90
CA LEU A 170 3.37 -5.71 -2.25
C LEU A 170 3.80 -5.30 -0.84
N THR A 171 4.15 -4.03 -0.63
CA THR A 171 4.51 -3.54 0.71
C THR A 171 3.35 -3.69 1.69
N PHE A 172 2.14 -3.28 1.32
CA PHE A 172 0.98 -3.39 2.21
C PHE A 172 0.57 -4.84 2.43
N TRP A 173 0.52 -5.66 1.39
CA TRP A 173 0.28 -7.09 1.56
C TRP A 173 1.31 -7.74 2.48
N GLY A 174 2.59 -7.40 2.31
CA GLY A 174 3.67 -7.93 3.14
C GLY A 174 3.55 -7.55 4.62
N ILE A 175 3.27 -6.28 4.93
CA ILE A 175 3.07 -5.81 6.32
C ILE A 175 1.91 -6.57 6.97
N TYR A 176 0.76 -6.62 6.31
CA TYR A 176 -0.43 -7.24 6.88
C TYR A 176 -0.29 -8.75 6.99
N LEU A 177 0.36 -9.41 6.03
CA LEU A 177 0.61 -10.85 6.08
C LEU A 177 1.57 -11.23 7.20
N ALA A 178 2.64 -10.45 7.40
CA ALA A 178 3.61 -10.66 8.47
C ALA A 178 2.98 -10.56 9.86
N LEU A 179 1.94 -9.73 9.99
CA LEU A 179 1.30 -9.41 11.28
C LEU A 179 -0.02 -10.14 11.51
N ALA A 180 -0.64 -10.72 10.49
CA ALA A 180 -1.91 -11.43 10.65
C ALA A 180 -1.77 -12.67 11.55
N PRO A 181 -2.77 -13.00 12.39
CA PRO A 181 -2.77 -14.12 13.32
C PRO A 181 -3.04 -15.47 12.64
N ALA A 182 -3.63 -15.47 11.43
CA ALA A 182 -3.70 -16.63 10.54
C ALA A 182 -3.75 -16.19 9.07
N TRP A 183 -3.39 -17.10 8.15
CA TRP A 183 -3.53 -16.90 6.69
C TRP A 183 -4.97 -16.64 6.25
N THR A 184 -5.95 -17.13 7.02
CA THR A 184 -7.37 -17.13 6.68
C THR A 184 -8.15 -15.97 7.31
N ASP A 185 -7.50 -15.12 8.12
CA ASP A 185 -8.18 -14.02 8.81
C ASP A 185 -8.37 -12.83 7.87
N VAL A 186 -9.40 -12.92 7.02
CA VAL A 186 -9.70 -11.94 5.97
C VAL A 186 -9.89 -10.51 6.50
N ALA A 187 -10.31 -10.35 7.76
CA ALA A 187 -10.53 -9.06 8.38
C ALA A 187 -9.23 -8.24 8.53
N TRP A 188 -8.07 -8.91 8.52
CA TRP A 188 -6.78 -8.22 8.51
C TRP A 188 -6.53 -7.50 7.19
N PHE A 189 -7.03 -8.00 6.08
CA PHE A 189 -6.61 -7.56 4.76
C PHE A 189 -7.46 -6.43 4.17
N THR A 190 -8.24 -5.70 4.98
CA THR A 190 -9.07 -4.57 4.54
C THR A 190 -8.26 -3.53 3.77
N ILE A 191 -7.18 -3.00 4.35
CA ILE A 191 -6.33 -1.99 3.70
C ILE A 191 -5.61 -2.55 2.45
N PRO A 192 -4.92 -3.71 2.51
CA PRO A 192 -4.33 -4.32 1.31
C PRO A 192 -5.33 -4.48 0.15
N LEU A 193 -6.55 -4.96 0.42
CA LEU A 193 -7.59 -5.12 -0.60
C LEU A 193 -8.01 -3.78 -1.21
N VAL A 194 -8.25 -2.77 -0.38
CA VAL A 194 -8.63 -1.42 -0.85
C VAL A 194 -7.51 -0.78 -1.67
N ILE A 195 -6.26 -0.90 -1.23
CA ILE A 195 -5.09 -0.39 -1.97
C ILE A 195 -4.95 -1.13 -3.29
N SER A 196 -5.04 -2.47 -3.30
CA SER A 196 -5.02 -3.26 -4.54
C SER A 196 -6.11 -2.81 -5.51
N PHE A 197 -7.35 -2.65 -5.04
CA PHE A 197 -8.45 -2.15 -5.85
C PHE A 197 -8.13 -0.81 -6.49
N TRP A 198 -7.77 0.19 -5.68
CA TRP A 198 -7.52 1.55 -6.15
C TRP A 198 -6.32 1.64 -7.10
N TYR A 199 -5.22 0.94 -6.80
CA TYR A 199 -4.03 0.96 -7.65
C TYR A 199 -4.27 0.23 -8.98
N PHE A 200 -4.96 -0.90 -8.96
CA PHE A 200 -5.34 -1.60 -10.17
C PHE A 200 -6.30 -0.76 -11.02
N TRP A 201 -7.32 -0.18 -10.40
CA TRP A 201 -8.28 0.69 -11.08
C TRP A 201 -7.59 1.92 -11.68
N SER A 202 -6.70 2.58 -10.94
CA SER A 202 -5.94 3.75 -11.40
C SER A 202 -5.12 3.44 -12.65
N ILE A 203 -4.34 2.34 -12.64
CA ILE A 203 -3.51 1.94 -13.79
C ILE A 203 -4.36 1.70 -15.05
N ASN A 204 -5.47 0.97 -14.90
CA ASN A 204 -6.22 0.46 -16.04
C ASN A 204 -7.26 1.45 -16.58
N LEU A 205 -7.71 2.40 -15.78
CA LEU A 205 -8.83 3.28 -16.14
C LEU A 205 -8.52 4.77 -16.01
N LEU A 206 -7.77 5.18 -14.97
CA LEU A 206 -7.46 6.61 -14.76
C LEU A 206 -6.16 7.07 -15.41
N GLU A 207 -5.25 6.15 -15.70
CA GLU A 207 -3.93 6.46 -16.25
C GLU A 207 -3.65 5.68 -17.54
N ALA A 208 -4.65 4.94 -18.02
CA ALA A 208 -4.62 4.28 -19.30
C ALA A 208 -4.74 5.32 -20.43
N GLY A 209 -3.85 5.25 -21.42
CA GLY A 209 -4.06 5.95 -22.68
C GLY A 209 -2.98 6.93 -23.14
N THR A 210 -1.86 7.11 -22.42
CA THR A 210 -0.73 7.84 -23.01
C THR A 210 0.02 6.91 -23.96
N PRO A 211 0.05 7.17 -25.28
CA PRO A 211 0.83 6.36 -26.20
C PRO A 211 2.31 6.49 -25.82
N ARG A 212 2.98 5.37 -25.54
CA ARG A 212 4.43 5.33 -25.21
C ARG A 212 5.33 5.91 -26.32
N HIS A 213 4.76 6.28 -27.46
CA HIS A 213 5.46 6.65 -28.69
C HIS A 213 5.58 8.16 -28.93
N THR A 214 4.98 9.03 -28.11
CA THR A 214 5.15 10.50 -28.25
C THR A 214 6.34 11.05 -27.48
N LEU A 215 7.07 10.20 -26.76
CA LEU A 215 8.23 10.57 -25.98
C LEU A 215 9.50 10.39 -26.81
N LYS A 216 10.17 11.50 -27.14
CA LYS A 216 11.44 11.49 -27.88
C LYS A 216 12.46 10.62 -27.15
N ARG A 217 12.90 9.54 -27.80
CA ARG A 217 14.10 8.80 -27.42
C ARG A 217 15.27 9.78 -27.41
N ARG A 218 15.93 9.97 -26.26
CA ARG A 218 17.34 10.38 -26.28
C ARG A 218 18.13 9.09 -26.43
N GLU A 219 18.66 8.89 -27.64
CA GLU A 219 19.71 7.91 -27.92
C GLU A 219 21.04 8.34 -27.28
#